data_AF-A0A084VJL8-F1
#
_entry.id   AF-A0A084VJL8-F1
#
_cell.length_a   1.000
_cell.length_b   1.000
_cell.length_c   1.000
_cell.angle_alpha   90.00
_cell.angle_beta   90.00
_cell.angle_gamma   90.00
#
_symmetry.space_group_name_H-M   'P 1'
#
loop_
_entity.id
_entity.type
_entity.pdbx_description
1 polymer ?
#
loop_
_entity_poly.entity_id
_entity_poly.type
_entity_poly.pdbx_seq_one_letter_code
_entity_poly.pdbx_strand_id
1 'polypeptide(L)'
;MWLHSISVLLCWSTLLQFTDAFRHHILTKSWDEAQEDCLSYLRVATNRSEHFRAHHYGEDSLSKELVFCIALNLRAYDPGQNVVRVEVLAKFFQPDPEDTDNVERTNECLRTVDQKPLSIVGCRRSEFYSSAMDTVFEAFRCFYYHFGNLIPVAPPLPPTELELEQVHEECARIVRLPVELLRERLHLKMHPLGDRFRRCVALRTGFSEMELEGSVQYGTKGEYY
;
A
#
# COMPACT_ATOMS: atom_id res chain seq x y z
N MET A 1 8.21 -56.05 22.59
CA MET A 1 7.03 -55.50 21.89
C MET A 1 6.91 -53.98 22.11
N TRP A 2 7.96 -53.21 21.82
CA TRP A 2 8.01 -51.74 21.99
C TRP A 2 8.62 -51.04 20.76
N LEU A 3 8.45 -51.62 19.56
CA LEU A 3 9.07 -51.13 18.33
C LEU A 3 8.05 -50.76 17.22
N HIS A 4 6.75 -50.89 17.47
CA HIS A 4 5.72 -50.53 16.48
C HIS A 4 5.00 -49.20 16.75
N SER A 5 5.20 -48.57 17.92
CA SER A 5 4.55 -47.29 18.24
C SER A 5 5.34 -46.04 17.84
N ILE A 6 6.57 -46.17 17.32
CA ILE A 6 7.41 -45.02 16.94
C ILE A 6 7.26 -44.68 15.45
N SER A 7 6.87 -45.62 14.60
CA SER A 7 6.72 -45.39 13.14
C SER A 7 5.47 -44.61 12.73
N VAL A 8 4.48 -44.44 13.62
CA VAL A 8 3.25 -43.69 13.29
C VAL A 8 3.38 -42.20 13.60
N LEU A 9 4.31 -41.80 14.48
CA LEU A 9 4.53 -40.39 14.85
C LEU A 9 5.46 -39.63 13.88
N LEU A 10 6.14 -40.32 12.97
CA LEU A 10 7.03 -39.70 11.98
C LEU A 10 6.38 -39.48 10.60
N CYS A 11 5.08 -39.77 10.45
CA CYS A 11 4.37 -39.63 9.18
C CYS A 11 3.32 -38.49 9.18
N TRP A 12 3.17 -37.77 10.29
CA TRP A 12 2.23 -36.64 10.42
C TRP A 12 2.91 -35.26 10.37
N SER A 13 4.24 -35.21 10.31
CA SER A 13 4.99 -33.96 10.13
C SER A 13 5.27 -33.61 8.66
N THR A 14 4.88 -34.45 7.70
CA THR A 14 5.08 -34.23 6.26
C THR A 14 3.79 -33.81 5.54
N LEU A 15 3.03 -32.90 6.15
CA LEU A 15 1.91 -32.19 5.51
C LEU A 15 1.82 -30.72 5.96
N LEU A 16 2.96 -30.10 6.27
CA LEU A 16 3.09 -28.65 6.06
C LEU A 16 3.44 -28.46 4.60
N GLN A 17 2.40 -28.13 3.85
CA GLN A 17 2.39 -27.93 2.42
C GLN A 17 3.59 -27.07 1.99
N PHE A 18 4.37 -27.61 1.06
CA PHE A 18 5.08 -26.79 0.10
C PHE A 18 4.03 -25.95 -0.64
N THR A 19 3.75 -24.75 -0.15
CA THR A 19 3.49 -23.65 -1.06
C THR A 19 4.80 -22.93 -1.22
N ASP A 20 5.67 -23.45 -2.08
CA ASP A 20 6.60 -22.58 -2.79
C ASP A 20 5.75 -21.80 -3.82
N ALA A 21 4.84 -20.96 -3.29
CA ALA A 21 4.08 -20.03 -4.08
C ALA A 21 5.10 -19.02 -4.55
N PHE A 22 5.29 -18.88 -5.87
CA PHE A 22 6.21 -17.94 -6.51
C PHE A 22 6.19 -16.56 -5.81
N ARG A 23 7.04 -16.38 -4.78
CA ARG A 23 7.11 -15.15 -3.99
C ARG A 23 8.12 -14.26 -4.67
N HIS A 24 7.64 -13.43 -5.57
CA HIS A 24 8.48 -12.39 -6.13
C HIS A 24 7.82 -11.06 -5.86
N HIS A 25 8.53 -10.17 -5.17
CA HIS A 25 8.31 -8.73 -4.99
C HIS A 25 6.98 -8.25 -4.37
N ILE A 26 6.10 -9.14 -3.90
CA ILE A 26 4.93 -8.75 -3.09
C ILE A 26 5.40 -8.38 -1.68
N LEU A 27 5.40 -7.09 -1.38
CA LEU A 27 5.64 -6.57 -0.03
C LEU A 27 4.31 -6.39 0.69
N THR A 28 4.22 -6.85 1.93
CA THR A 28 3.07 -6.66 2.80
C THR A 28 3.50 -5.91 4.04
N LYS A 29 2.66 -5.00 4.54
CA LYS A 29 2.90 -4.32 5.81
C LYS A 29 1.56 -3.93 6.42
N SER A 30 1.35 -4.23 7.70
CA SER A 30 0.17 -3.81 8.44
C SER A 30 0.32 -2.36 8.93
N TRP A 31 -0.80 -1.76 9.34
CA TRP A 31 -0.79 -0.44 9.96
C TRP A 31 0.08 -0.42 11.23
N ASP A 32 -0.05 -1.43 12.08
CA ASP A 32 0.68 -1.51 13.35
C ASP A 32 2.20 -1.67 13.14
N GLU A 33 2.63 -2.47 12.17
CA GLU A 33 4.05 -2.58 11.82
C GLU A 33 4.62 -1.25 11.32
N ALA A 34 3.89 -0.53 10.45
CA ALA A 34 4.31 0.79 9.99
C ALA A 34 4.31 1.82 11.12
N GLN A 35 3.36 1.72 12.06
CA GLN A 35 3.32 2.57 13.23
C GLN A 35 4.54 2.34 14.13
N GLU A 36 4.89 1.10 14.47
CA GLU A 36 6.06 0.83 15.33
C GLU A 36 7.36 1.34 14.70
N ASP A 37 7.54 1.15 13.40
CA ASP A 37 8.68 1.72 12.66
C ASP A 37 8.71 3.24 12.79
N CYS A 38 7.58 3.91 12.55
CA CYS A 38 7.49 5.36 12.63
C CYS A 38 7.65 5.92 14.04
N LEU A 39 7.14 5.23 15.07
CA LEU A 39 7.38 5.60 16.47
C LEU A 39 8.89 5.58 16.78
N SER A 40 9.63 4.62 16.21
CA SER A 40 11.09 4.53 16.33
C SER A 40 11.80 5.63 15.54
N TYR A 41 11.42 5.85 14.28
CA TYR A 41 12.02 6.87 13.41
C TYR A 41 11.87 8.28 13.98
N LEU A 42 10.68 8.60 14.48
CA LEU A 42 10.34 9.90 15.08
C LEU A 42 10.78 10.02 16.54
N ARG A 43 11.29 8.93 17.15
CA ARG A 43 11.72 8.87 18.56
C ARG A 43 10.62 9.32 19.52
N VAL A 44 9.40 8.83 19.30
CA VAL A 44 8.24 9.16 20.13
C VAL A 44 8.44 8.62 21.54
N ALA A 45 8.20 9.46 22.54
CA ALA A 45 8.31 9.07 23.95
C ALA A 45 7.32 7.94 24.29
N THR A 46 7.75 6.98 25.13
CA THR A 46 6.99 5.76 25.44
C THR A 46 5.54 6.01 25.87
N ASN A 47 5.30 7.04 26.69
CA ASN A 47 3.96 7.41 27.15
C ASN A 47 3.03 7.84 26.01
N ARG A 48 3.56 8.52 24.99
CA ARG A 48 2.80 8.86 23.78
C ARG A 48 2.67 7.66 22.84
N SER A 49 3.69 6.81 22.75
CA SER A 49 3.64 5.58 21.95
C SER A 49 2.52 4.63 22.38
N GLU A 50 2.26 4.48 23.69
CA GLU A 50 1.14 3.66 24.20
C GLU A 50 -0.22 4.19 23.73
N HIS A 51 -0.39 5.52 23.68
CA HIS A 51 -1.62 6.13 23.16
C HIS A 51 -1.84 5.83 21.68
N PHE A 52 -0.77 5.88 20.87
CA PHE A 52 -0.84 5.55 19.44
C PHE A 52 -1.06 4.05 19.19
N ARG A 53 -0.51 3.17 20.02
CA ARG A 53 -0.78 1.72 19.97
C ARG A 53 -2.23 1.36 20.26
N ALA A 54 -2.94 2.20 21.01
CA ALA A 54 -4.39 2.09 21.18
C ALA A 54 -5.18 2.74 20.03
N HIS A 55 -4.53 3.06 18.90
CA HIS A 55 -5.09 3.75 17.73
C HIS A 55 -5.72 5.11 18.04
N HIS A 56 -5.26 5.80 19.10
CA HIS A 56 -5.76 7.13 19.41
C HIS A 56 -4.89 8.21 18.77
N TYR A 57 -5.42 8.90 17.77
CA TYR A 57 -4.77 10.00 17.05
C TYR A 57 -5.50 11.32 17.33
N GLY A 58 -4.79 12.29 17.92
CA GLY A 58 -5.31 13.63 18.19
C GLY A 58 -5.05 14.59 17.01
N GLU A 59 -5.53 15.82 17.09
CA GLU A 59 -5.25 16.86 16.08
C GLU A 59 -3.88 17.55 16.26
N ASP A 60 -3.05 17.06 17.19
CA ASP A 60 -1.73 17.61 17.49
C ASP A 60 -0.69 17.29 16.40
N SER A 61 0.35 18.13 16.32
CA SER A 61 1.38 18.01 15.27
C SER A 61 2.07 16.66 15.25
N LEU A 62 2.26 16.01 16.41
CA LEU A 62 2.89 14.70 16.49
C LEU A 62 2.00 13.60 15.91
N SER A 63 0.68 13.66 16.13
CA SER A 63 -0.27 12.74 15.50
C SER A 63 -0.25 12.88 13.97
N LYS A 64 -0.20 14.12 13.46
CA LYS A 64 -0.09 14.39 12.01
C LYS A 64 1.22 13.84 11.43
N GLU A 65 2.34 14.07 12.10
CA GLU A 65 3.66 13.60 11.68
C GLU A 65 3.74 12.06 11.68
N LEU A 66 3.19 11.42 12.71
CA LEU A 66 3.13 9.97 12.80
C LEU A 66 2.29 9.37 11.65
N VAL A 67 1.07 9.87 11.44
CA VAL A 67 0.18 9.39 10.37
C VAL A 67 0.81 9.60 8.99
N PHE A 68 1.49 10.73 8.78
CA PHE A 68 2.21 10.99 7.54
C PHE A 68 3.36 9.99 7.32
N CYS A 69 4.16 9.70 8.35
CA CYS A 69 5.20 8.66 8.28
C CYS A 69 4.61 7.28 7.98
N ILE A 70 3.49 6.92 8.61
CA ILE A 70 2.81 5.64 8.38
C ILE A 70 2.34 5.57 6.92
N ALA A 71 1.68 6.61 6.41
CA ALA A 71 1.21 6.67 5.03
C ALA A 71 2.35 6.53 4.01
N LEU A 72 3.52 7.11 4.28
CA LEU A 72 4.73 6.89 3.46
C LEU A 72 5.20 5.43 3.49
N ASN A 73 5.25 4.82 4.67
CA ASN A 73 5.66 3.42 4.84
C ASN A 73 4.70 2.43 4.18
N LEU A 74 3.40 2.76 4.17
CA LEU A 74 2.33 1.96 3.57
C LEU A 74 2.07 2.32 2.10
N ARG A 75 2.82 3.27 1.53
CA ARG A 75 2.67 3.73 0.14
C ARG A 75 1.26 4.25 -0.15
N ALA A 76 0.58 4.77 0.88
CA ALA A 76 -0.71 5.44 0.79
C ALA A 76 -0.57 6.92 0.44
N TYR A 77 0.66 7.44 0.39
CA TYR A 77 0.96 8.80 -0.09
C TYR A 77 2.08 8.75 -1.13
N ASP A 78 1.86 9.43 -2.26
CA ASP A 78 2.83 9.60 -3.33
C ASP A 78 3.53 10.97 -3.20
N PRO A 79 4.80 11.00 -2.73
CA PRO A 79 5.52 12.27 -2.59
C PRO A 79 5.93 12.90 -3.93
N GLY A 80 6.00 12.11 -5.01
CA GLY A 80 6.35 12.61 -6.34
C GLY A 80 5.18 13.37 -6.98
N GLN A 81 3.95 12.94 -6.70
CA GLN A 81 2.73 13.57 -7.21
C GLN A 81 2.02 14.46 -6.18
N ASN A 82 2.42 14.41 -4.90
CA ASN A 82 1.74 15.08 -3.79
C ASN A 82 0.26 14.65 -3.68
N VAL A 83 0.00 13.35 -3.75
CA VAL A 83 -1.35 12.77 -3.78
C VAL A 83 -1.49 11.66 -2.75
N VAL A 84 -2.62 11.65 -2.04
CA VAL A 84 -3.05 10.52 -1.20
C VAL A 84 -3.68 9.46 -2.08
N ARG A 85 -3.16 8.24 -2.01
CA ARG A 85 -3.70 7.04 -2.66
C ARG A 85 -4.82 6.46 -1.79
N VAL A 86 -6.01 7.04 -1.92
CA VAL A 86 -7.21 6.72 -1.12
C VAL A 86 -7.56 5.24 -1.18
N GLU A 87 -7.38 4.62 -2.34
CA GLU A 87 -7.60 3.20 -2.60
C GLU A 87 -6.60 2.28 -1.87
N VAL A 88 -5.41 2.78 -1.57
CA VAL A 88 -4.41 2.06 -0.75
C VAL A 88 -4.72 2.26 0.73
N LEU A 89 -5.04 3.49 1.12
CA LEU A 89 -5.37 3.83 2.51
C LEU A 89 -6.57 3.04 3.03
N ALA A 90 -7.62 2.89 2.23
CA ALA A 90 -8.82 2.16 2.62
C ALA A 90 -8.59 0.67 2.90
N LYS A 91 -7.55 0.05 2.33
CA LYS A 91 -7.22 -1.37 2.57
C LYS A 91 -6.84 -1.66 4.02
N PHE A 92 -6.56 -0.61 4.80
CA PHE A 92 -6.24 -0.72 6.22
C PHE A 92 -7.46 -0.56 7.13
N PHE A 93 -8.64 -0.34 6.56
CA PHE A 93 -9.87 -0.17 7.30
C PHE A 93 -10.91 -1.23 6.92
N GLN A 94 -11.69 -1.64 7.91
CA GLN A 94 -12.85 -2.50 7.72
C GLN A 94 -14.09 -1.77 8.22
N PRO A 95 -15.11 -1.57 7.36
CA PRO A 95 -16.36 -0.98 7.79
C PRO A 95 -17.11 -1.89 8.76
N ASP A 96 -17.92 -1.27 9.62
CA ASP A 96 -18.90 -2.00 10.40
C ASP A 96 -19.94 -2.61 9.45
N PRO A 97 -20.19 -3.94 9.51
CA PRO A 97 -21.15 -4.59 8.62
C PRO A 97 -22.59 -4.07 8.75
N GLU A 98 -22.95 -3.41 9.86
CA GLU A 98 -24.27 -2.82 10.07
C GLU A 98 -24.36 -1.37 9.57
N ASP A 99 -23.23 -0.71 9.33
CA ASP A 99 -23.17 0.67 8.83
C ASP A 99 -23.21 0.70 7.31
N THR A 100 -24.37 0.98 6.73
CA THR A 100 -24.54 1.07 5.27
C THR A 100 -24.08 2.39 4.67
N ASP A 101 -23.89 3.42 5.49
CA ASP A 101 -23.67 4.80 5.05
C ASP A 101 -22.19 5.21 5.19
N ASN A 102 -21.33 4.30 5.65
CA ASN A 102 -19.91 4.52 5.85
C ASN A 102 -19.22 5.08 4.58
N VAL A 103 -19.51 4.51 3.41
CA VAL A 103 -18.90 4.90 2.13
C VAL A 103 -19.29 6.32 1.78
N GLU A 104 -20.58 6.66 1.91
CA GLU A 104 -21.09 7.99 1.57
C GLU A 104 -20.47 9.07 2.45
N ARG A 105 -20.46 8.87 3.78
CA ARG A 105 -19.89 9.84 4.73
C ARG A 105 -18.38 9.99 4.55
N THR A 106 -17.66 8.90 4.36
CA THR A 106 -16.22 8.96 4.07
C THR A 106 -15.94 9.72 2.79
N ASN A 107 -16.73 9.49 1.73
CA ASN A 107 -16.58 10.20 0.46
C ASN A 107 -16.94 11.69 0.57
N GLU A 108 -17.98 12.04 1.33
CA GLU A 108 -18.31 13.43 1.61
C GLU A 108 -17.17 14.14 2.34
N CYS A 109 -16.61 13.50 3.37
CA CYS A 109 -15.43 14.00 4.08
C CYS A 109 -14.24 14.17 3.12
N LEU A 110 -13.92 13.16 2.30
CA LEU A 110 -12.78 13.20 1.38
C LEU A 110 -12.88 14.32 0.34
N ARG A 111 -14.09 14.72 -0.08
CA ARG A 111 -14.29 15.87 -0.99
C ARG A 111 -13.87 17.20 -0.37
N THR A 112 -13.78 17.29 0.95
CA THR A 112 -13.33 18.50 1.66
C THR A 112 -11.82 18.55 1.84
N VAL A 113 -11.11 17.43 1.63
CA VAL A 113 -9.65 17.35 1.73
C VAL A 113 -9.03 18.05 0.52
N ASP A 114 -8.27 19.11 0.77
CA ASP A 114 -7.64 19.91 -0.29
C ASP A 114 -6.45 19.15 -0.90
N GLN A 115 -6.70 18.43 -2.00
CA GLN A 115 -5.67 17.71 -2.76
C GLN A 115 -4.93 18.62 -3.76
N LYS A 116 -4.86 19.94 -3.52
CA LYS A 116 -4.21 20.86 -4.46
C LYS A 116 -2.79 20.36 -4.79
N PRO A 117 -2.49 20.16 -6.09
CA PRO A 117 -1.11 19.93 -6.51
C PRO A 117 -0.32 21.15 -6.07
N LEU A 118 0.56 20.99 -5.09
CA LEU A 118 1.44 22.06 -4.69
C LEU A 118 2.37 22.34 -5.87
N SER A 119 2.14 23.47 -6.56
CA SER A 119 3.13 23.98 -7.50
C SER A 119 4.37 24.28 -6.69
N ILE A 120 5.45 23.51 -6.89
CA ILE A 120 6.75 23.76 -6.25
C ILE A 120 7.33 25.03 -6.90
N VAL A 121 6.81 26.19 -6.55
CA VAL A 121 7.35 27.49 -6.94
C VAL A 121 8.26 27.93 -5.81
N GLY A 122 9.50 27.42 -5.84
CA GLY A 122 10.59 27.84 -4.96
C GLY A 122 11.03 26.83 -3.90
N CYS A 123 12.19 27.09 -3.30
CA CYS A 123 12.89 26.23 -2.34
C CYS A 123 12.25 26.18 -0.93
N ARG A 124 10.93 26.32 -0.78
CA ARG A 124 10.26 26.23 0.53
C ARG A 124 9.81 24.80 0.83
N ARG A 125 10.79 23.92 0.98
CA ARG A 125 10.60 22.50 1.28
C ARG A 125 9.76 22.29 2.56
N SER A 126 9.88 23.16 3.56
CA SER A 126 9.14 23.05 4.83
C SER A 126 7.63 23.28 4.70
N GLU A 127 7.21 24.24 3.86
CA GLU A 127 5.79 24.53 3.64
C GLU A 127 5.11 23.40 2.86
N PHE A 128 5.85 22.79 1.92
CA PHE A 128 5.40 21.60 1.19
C PHE A 128 5.12 20.42 2.12
N TYR A 129 6.06 20.09 3.01
CA TYR A 129 5.87 18.98 3.96
C TYR A 129 4.73 19.23 4.94
N SER A 130 4.56 20.47 5.43
CA SER A 130 3.44 20.80 6.32
C SER A 130 2.09 20.57 5.65
N SER A 131 1.92 21.07 4.42
CA SER A 131 0.66 20.93 3.68
C SER A 131 0.37 19.48 3.28
N ALA A 132 1.39 18.72 2.86
CA ALA A 132 1.25 17.29 2.58
C ALA A 132 0.85 16.49 3.82
N MET A 133 1.48 16.79 4.97
CA MET A 133 1.18 16.17 6.25
C MET A 133 -0.26 16.45 6.69
N ASP A 134 -0.74 17.69 6.56
CA ASP A 134 -2.14 18.05 6.84
C ASP A 134 -3.10 17.30 5.90
N THR A 135 -2.80 17.26 4.59
CA THR A 135 -3.65 16.58 3.59
C THR A 135 -3.79 15.09 3.88
N VAL A 136 -2.68 14.41 4.17
CA VAL A 136 -2.67 12.99 4.53
C VAL A 136 -3.43 12.74 5.82
N PHE A 137 -3.23 13.60 6.83
CA PHE A 137 -3.91 13.47 8.10
C PHE A 137 -5.44 13.63 7.97
N GLU A 138 -5.91 14.63 7.23
CA GLU A 138 -7.35 14.81 7.01
C GLU A 138 -7.97 13.67 6.19
N ALA A 139 -7.25 13.15 5.18
CA ALA A 139 -7.71 11.95 4.47
C ALA A 139 -7.81 10.73 5.39
N PHE A 140 -6.81 10.50 6.26
CA PHE A 140 -6.85 9.45 7.27
C PHE A 140 -8.04 9.61 8.23
N ARG A 141 -8.31 10.84 8.69
CA ARG A 141 -9.44 11.13 9.57
C ARG A 141 -10.79 10.78 8.93
N CYS A 142 -10.96 10.99 7.63
CA CYS A 142 -12.17 10.59 6.93
C CYS A 142 -12.43 9.09 7.03
N PHE A 143 -11.39 8.26 6.94
CA PHE A 143 -11.53 6.81 7.17
C PHE A 143 -11.73 6.48 8.64
N TYR A 144 -10.89 7.05 9.51
CA TYR A 144 -10.88 6.79 10.94
C TYR A 144 -12.21 7.12 11.64
N TYR A 145 -12.91 8.19 11.22
CA TYR A 145 -14.18 8.60 11.84
C TYR A 145 -15.43 8.13 11.12
N HIS A 146 -15.36 7.87 9.81
CA HIS A 146 -16.58 7.63 9.01
C HIS A 146 -16.64 6.26 8.33
N PHE A 147 -15.49 5.60 8.13
CA PHE A 147 -15.44 4.35 7.38
C PHE A 147 -15.52 3.13 8.29
N GLY A 148 -14.64 3.04 9.29
CA GLY A 148 -14.58 1.88 10.18
C GLY A 148 -13.28 1.77 10.97
N ASN A 149 -12.96 0.55 11.39
CA ASN A 149 -11.82 0.28 12.26
C ASN A 149 -10.58 -0.12 11.48
N LEU A 150 -9.40 0.23 12.01
CA LEU A 150 -8.13 -0.29 11.51
C LEU A 150 -8.08 -1.82 11.66
N ILE A 151 -7.57 -2.49 10.63
CA ILE A 151 -7.42 -3.96 10.66
C ILE A 151 -5.98 -4.37 10.98
N PRO A 152 -5.78 -5.51 11.68
CA PRO A 152 -4.45 -6.05 11.96
C PRO A 152 -3.81 -6.72 10.73
N VAL A 153 -4.57 -6.90 9.64
CA VAL A 153 -4.09 -7.58 8.43
C VAL A 153 -3.09 -6.69 7.70
N ALA A 154 -2.03 -7.30 7.18
CA ALA A 154 -1.04 -6.65 6.32
C ALA A 154 -1.42 -6.82 4.84
N PRO A 155 -2.13 -5.86 4.20
CA PRO A 155 -2.41 -5.93 2.78
C PRO A 155 -1.12 -5.85 1.95
N PRO A 156 -1.13 -6.38 0.71
CA PRO A 156 -0.07 -6.12 -0.27
C PRO A 156 0.05 -4.62 -0.56
N LEU A 157 1.27 -4.11 -0.50
CA LEU A 157 1.61 -2.74 -0.85
C LEU A 157 1.83 -2.62 -2.36
N PRO A 158 1.37 -1.54 -3.02
CA PRO A 158 1.65 -1.32 -4.43
C PRO A 158 3.16 -1.20 -4.66
N PRO A 159 3.74 -1.78 -5.72
CA PRO A 159 5.16 -1.65 -6.01
C PRO A 159 5.55 -0.18 -6.22
N THR A 160 6.76 0.19 -5.80
CA THR A 160 7.37 1.45 -6.21
C THR A 160 7.72 1.42 -7.70
N GLU A 161 7.97 2.58 -8.30
CA GLU A 161 8.39 2.67 -9.71
C GLU A 161 9.65 1.83 -9.97
N LEU A 162 10.65 1.92 -9.09
CA LEU A 162 11.91 1.16 -9.20
C LEU A 162 11.68 -0.36 -9.07
N GLU A 163 10.84 -0.79 -8.13
CA GLU A 163 10.51 -2.22 -7.98
C GLU A 163 9.75 -2.72 -9.21
N LEU A 164 8.84 -1.91 -9.77
CA LEU A 164 8.09 -2.26 -10.97
C LEU A 164 9.00 -2.36 -12.20
N GLU A 165 9.95 -1.44 -12.36
CA GLU A 165 10.98 -1.51 -13.40
C GLU A 165 11.83 -2.78 -13.29
N GLN A 166 12.27 -3.13 -12.08
CA GLN A 166 12.99 -4.38 -11.83
C GLN A 166 12.15 -5.60 -12.21
N VAL A 167 10.87 -5.65 -11.80
CA VAL A 167 9.96 -6.73 -12.18
C VAL A 167 9.76 -6.80 -13.70
N HIS A 168 9.63 -5.66 -14.38
CA HIS A 168 9.53 -5.60 -15.83
C HIS A 168 10.78 -6.19 -16.51
N GLU A 169 11.98 -5.79 -16.11
CA GLU A 169 13.22 -6.32 -16.69
C GLU A 169 13.34 -7.84 -16.49
N GLU A 170 13.05 -8.31 -15.28
CA GLU A 170 13.12 -9.74 -14.96
C GLU A 170 12.08 -10.55 -15.74
N CYS A 171 10.84 -10.04 -15.84
CA CYS A 171 9.80 -10.69 -16.62
C CYS A 171 10.13 -10.72 -18.11
N ALA A 172 10.74 -9.66 -18.67
CA ALA A 172 11.20 -9.66 -20.04
C ALA A 172 12.24 -10.77 -20.28
N ARG A 173 13.23 -10.91 -19.39
CA ARG A 173 14.22 -12.00 -19.46
C ARG A 173 13.57 -13.38 -19.37
N ILE A 174 12.60 -13.58 -18.45
CA ILE A 174 11.89 -14.86 -18.27
C ILE A 174 11.13 -15.26 -19.53
N VAL A 175 10.36 -14.33 -20.10
CA VAL A 175 9.54 -14.63 -21.30
C VAL A 175 10.34 -14.52 -22.59
N ARG A 176 11.63 -14.18 -22.51
CA ARG A 176 12.55 -13.94 -23.63
C ARG A 176 12.10 -12.80 -24.55
N LEU A 177 11.53 -11.76 -23.97
CA LEU A 177 11.28 -10.49 -24.63
C LEU A 177 12.56 -9.64 -24.57
N PRO A 178 13.05 -9.10 -25.70
CA PRO A 178 14.14 -8.12 -25.69
C PRO A 178 13.79 -6.94 -24.77
N VAL A 179 14.67 -6.63 -23.83
CA VAL A 179 14.46 -5.60 -22.80
C VAL A 179 14.29 -4.22 -23.42
N GLU A 180 14.89 -4.00 -24.59
CA GLU A 180 14.83 -2.77 -25.37
C GLU A 180 13.37 -2.42 -25.75
N LEU A 181 12.52 -3.43 -25.96
CA LEU A 181 11.11 -3.24 -26.28
C LEU A 181 10.30 -2.71 -25.10
N LEU A 182 10.78 -2.84 -23.85
CA LEU A 182 10.10 -2.30 -22.67
C LEU A 182 9.98 -0.78 -22.69
N ARG A 183 10.88 -0.09 -23.41
CA ARG A 183 10.82 1.37 -23.57
C ARG A 183 9.63 1.80 -24.43
N GLU A 184 9.15 0.92 -25.30
CA GLU A 184 8.09 1.21 -26.27
C GLU A 184 6.81 0.44 -25.90
N ARG A 185 6.22 0.77 -24.74
CA ARG A 185 5.04 0.08 -24.14
C ARG A 185 3.88 -0.20 -25.11
N LEU A 186 3.66 0.68 -26.11
CA LEU A 186 2.64 0.50 -27.16
C LEU A 186 2.86 -0.76 -28.02
N HIS A 187 4.11 -1.14 -28.29
CA HIS A 187 4.44 -2.32 -29.10
C HIS A 187 4.29 -3.63 -28.33
N LEU A 188 4.31 -3.61 -26.99
CA LEU A 188 4.11 -4.80 -26.16
C LEU A 188 2.66 -5.33 -26.20
N LYS A 189 1.65 -4.47 -26.39
CA LYS A 189 0.25 -4.93 -26.45
C LYS A 189 0.00 -5.85 -27.65
N MET A 190 0.65 -5.57 -28.78
CA MET A 190 0.54 -6.36 -30.02
C MET A 190 1.60 -7.45 -30.18
N HIS A 191 2.61 -7.52 -29.30
CA HIS A 191 3.69 -8.48 -29.40
C HIS A 191 3.22 -9.90 -29.04
N PRO A 192 3.62 -10.98 -29.74
CA PRO A 192 3.22 -12.36 -29.43
C PRO A 192 3.57 -12.84 -28.01
N LEU A 193 4.55 -12.19 -27.37
CA LEU A 193 4.96 -12.45 -25.98
C LEU A 193 4.31 -11.49 -24.96
N GLY A 194 3.53 -10.52 -25.41
CA GLY A 194 2.92 -9.49 -24.58
C GLY A 194 2.04 -10.05 -23.46
N ASP A 195 1.18 -11.03 -23.77
CA ASP A 195 0.32 -11.68 -22.77
C ASP A 195 1.11 -12.42 -21.71
N ARG A 196 2.19 -13.12 -22.12
CA ARG A 196 3.06 -13.83 -21.18
C ARG A 196 3.82 -12.86 -20.30
N PHE A 197 4.29 -11.75 -20.87
CA PHE A 197 4.95 -10.67 -20.15
C PHE A 197 4.02 -10.08 -19.08
N ARG A 198 2.83 -9.61 -19.48
CA ARG A 198 1.82 -9.05 -18.56
C ARG A 198 1.46 -10.02 -17.44
N ARG A 199 1.24 -11.29 -17.79
CA ARG A 199 0.95 -12.34 -16.81
C ARG A 199 2.10 -12.54 -15.83
N CYS A 200 3.34 -12.51 -16.29
CA CYS A 200 4.50 -12.58 -15.41
C CYS A 200 4.51 -11.40 -14.43
N VAL A 201 4.33 -10.18 -14.92
CA VAL A 201 4.32 -8.96 -14.09
C VAL A 201 3.22 -9.02 -13.05
N ALA A 202 2.01 -9.44 -13.45
CA ALA A 202 0.89 -9.54 -12.53
C ALA A 202 1.14 -10.56 -11.40
N LEU A 203 1.68 -11.74 -11.76
CA LEU A 203 2.03 -12.76 -10.77
C LEU A 203 3.16 -12.31 -9.83
N ARG A 204 4.12 -11.52 -10.33
CA ARG A 204 5.27 -11.02 -9.55
C ARG A 204 5.03 -9.71 -8.82
N THR A 205 3.88 -9.08 -8.98
CA THR A 205 3.53 -7.86 -8.22
C THR A 205 2.34 -8.12 -7.31
N GLY A 206 1.51 -9.11 -7.62
CA GLY A 206 0.22 -9.32 -6.95
C GLY A 206 -0.86 -8.34 -7.44
N PHE A 207 -0.58 -7.53 -8.46
CA PHE A 207 -1.48 -6.54 -9.03
C PHE A 207 -1.74 -6.82 -10.52
N SER A 208 -2.95 -6.56 -10.98
CA SER A 208 -3.29 -6.59 -12.41
C SER A 208 -2.72 -5.37 -13.16
N GLU A 209 -2.63 -5.47 -14.49
CA GLU A 209 -2.17 -4.35 -15.34
C GLU A 209 -3.02 -3.08 -15.15
N MET A 210 -4.33 -3.26 -14.91
CA MET A 210 -5.27 -2.15 -14.66
C MET A 210 -4.99 -1.44 -13.32
N GLU A 211 -4.62 -2.19 -12.28
CA GLU A 211 -4.24 -1.62 -10.97
C GLU A 211 -2.87 -0.94 -11.03
N LEU A 212 -1.97 -1.43 -11.87
CA LEU A 212 -0.65 -0.81 -12.09
C LEU A 212 -0.75 0.46 -12.94
N GLU A 213 -1.60 0.51 -13.98
CA GLU A 213 -1.84 1.72 -14.79
C GLU A 213 -2.61 2.80 -14.00
N GLY A 214 -3.55 2.41 -13.13
CA GLY A 214 -4.30 3.33 -12.25
C GLY A 214 -3.41 4.12 -11.28
N SER A 215 -2.31 3.53 -10.81
CA SER A 215 -1.35 4.20 -9.93
C SER A 215 -0.62 5.41 -10.56
N VAL A 216 -0.78 5.61 -11.89
CA VAL A 216 -0.16 6.70 -12.66
C VAL A 216 -1.19 7.74 -13.15
N GLN A 217 -2.50 7.47 -13.06
CA GLN A 217 -3.53 8.30 -13.71
C GLN A 217 -4.64 8.87 -12.82
N TYR A 218 -4.71 8.60 -11.51
CA TYR A 218 -5.73 9.21 -10.65
C TYR A 218 -5.37 10.63 -10.21
N GLY A 219 -5.40 11.51 -11.20
CA GLY A 219 -5.44 12.96 -11.07
C GLY A 219 -6.47 13.52 -12.05
N THR A 220 -7.68 12.97 -12.11
CA THR A 220 -8.90 13.69 -12.55
C THR A 220 -10.12 12.77 -12.47
N LYS A 221 -11.18 13.28 -11.81
CA LYS A 221 -12.57 12.80 -11.77
C LYS A 221 -12.88 11.59 -10.88
N GLY A 222 -13.13 11.90 -9.61
CA GLY A 222 -14.51 11.97 -9.11
C GLY A 222 -15.36 10.72 -9.28
N GLU A 223 -15.02 9.68 -8.52
CA GLU A 223 -15.89 8.70 -7.87
C GLU A 223 -14.92 7.83 -7.05
N TYR A 224 -14.87 8.06 -5.74
CA TYR A 224 -14.07 7.22 -4.84
C TYR A 224 -15.03 6.12 -4.36
N TYR A 225 -14.85 4.90 -4.88
CA TYR A 225 -15.71 3.71 -4.74
C TYR A 225 -17.00 3.70 -5.56
#